data_AF-A0A8S4B7D7-F1
#
_entry.id   AF-A0A8S4B7D7-F1
#
_cell.length_a   1.000
_cell.length_b   1.000
_cell.length_c   1.000
_cell.angle_alpha   90.00
_cell.angle_beta   90.00
_cell.angle_gamma   90.00
#
_symmetry.space_group_name_H-M   'P 1'
#
loop_
_entity.id
_entity.type
_entity.pdbx_description
1 polymer ?
#
loop_
_entity_poly.entity_id
_entity_poly.type
_entity_poly.pdbx_seq_one_letter_code
_entity_poly.pdbx_strand_id
1 'polypeptide(L)'
;MELITKKTNSQDLLACGRGLSEKLLLTPKSGRSLQTEKVPRSCVLERLQNFLPQIAQANEKLKQQIDEAPAGHFDIECVEEAERIIEMDVALVELHGSDSSSEDDGEVTDCGEDLDSDSGASEITEQNLKLPGHKGKKKMANIKVLE
;
A
#
# COMPACT_ATOMS: atom_id res chain seq x y z
N MET A 1 -25.83 7.85 -33.62
CA MET A 1 -26.68 8.59 -32.66
C MET A 1 -25.76 9.33 -31.71
N GLU A 2 -25.65 10.65 -31.82
CA GLU A 2 -24.76 11.45 -30.99
C GLU A 2 -25.40 11.70 -29.61
N LEU A 3 -24.71 11.27 -28.56
CA LEU A 3 -25.15 11.43 -27.17
C LEU A 3 -24.61 12.77 -26.64
N ILE A 4 -25.46 13.81 -26.63
CA ILE A 4 -25.15 15.09 -25.99
C ILE A 4 -25.16 14.86 -24.47
N THR A 5 -23.97 14.71 -23.88
CA THR A 5 -23.81 14.66 -22.42
C THR A 5 -23.87 16.08 -21.86
N LYS A 6 -25.05 16.51 -21.41
CA LYS A 6 -25.18 17.75 -20.61
C LYS A 6 -24.44 17.54 -19.29
N LYS A 7 -23.30 18.22 -19.13
CA LYS A 7 -22.58 18.30 -17.85
C LYS A 7 -23.46 19.06 -16.85
N THR A 8 -24.02 18.35 -15.87
CA THR A 8 -24.68 18.95 -14.71
C THR A 8 -23.62 19.29 -13.67
N ASN A 9 -23.02 20.47 -13.78
CA ASN A 9 -22.14 20.99 -12.75
C ASN A 9 -22.99 21.55 -11.59
N SER A 10 -23.14 20.76 -10.53
CA SER A 10 -23.79 21.24 -9.30
C SER A 10 -22.84 22.20 -8.57
N GLN A 11 -23.08 23.50 -8.73
CA GLN A 11 -22.42 24.57 -7.97
C GLN A 11 -22.66 24.44 -6.45
N ASP A 12 -23.74 23.75 -6.06
CA ASP A 12 -24.10 23.52 -4.65
C ASP A 12 -23.11 22.60 -3.95
N LEU A 13 -22.51 21.63 -4.66
CA LEU A 13 -21.46 20.78 -4.10
C LEU A 13 -20.17 21.55 -3.81
N LEU A 14 -19.90 22.64 -4.56
CA LEU A 14 -18.79 23.56 -4.27
C LEU A 14 -19.05 24.45 -3.05
N ALA A 15 -20.32 24.57 -2.64
CA ALA A 15 -20.69 25.32 -1.43
C ALA A 15 -20.59 24.48 -0.15
N CYS A 16 -20.49 23.14 -0.28
CA CYS A 16 -20.31 22.22 0.84
C CYS A 16 -18.90 22.41 1.44
N GLY A 17 -18.78 23.33 2.40
CA GLY A 17 -17.49 23.76 2.94
C GLY A 17 -17.55 25.14 3.59
N ARG A 18 -18.48 26.00 3.14
CA ARG A 18 -18.73 27.31 3.73
C ARG A 18 -19.54 27.13 5.03
N GLY A 19 -18.88 27.12 6.18
CA GLY A 19 -19.50 27.00 7.51
C GLY A 19 -18.99 25.84 8.38
N LEU A 20 -18.10 24.98 7.85
CA LEU A 20 -17.49 23.91 8.63
C LEU A 20 -16.56 24.44 9.71
N SER A 21 -15.93 25.60 9.47
CA SER A 21 -15.02 26.28 10.41
C SER A 21 -15.68 26.61 11.74
N GLU A 22 -16.97 26.94 11.72
CA GLU A 22 -17.75 27.37 12.89
C GLU A 22 -18.16 26.19 13.76
N LYS A 23 -18.50 25.06 13.13
CA LYS A 23 -18.87 23.81 13.84
C LYS A 23 -17.68 23.03 14.35
N LEU A 24 -16.53 23.18 13.70
CA LEU A 24 -15.31 22.43 14.03
C LEU A 24 -14.33 23.24 14.91
N LEU A 25 -14.74 24.40 15.44
CA LEU A 25 -13.91 25.29 16.27
C LEU A 25 -12.53 25.60 15.65
N LEU A 26 -12.42 25.58 14.31
CA LEU A 26 -11.18 25.98 13.65
C LEU A 26 -11.16 27.50 13.61
N THR A 27 -10.38 28.11 14.50
CA THR A 27 -10.00 29.52 14.36
C THR A 27 -9.18 29.66 13.07
N PRO A 28 -9.61 30.50 12.11
CA PRO A 28 -8.81 30.76 10.92
C PRO A 28 -7.58 31.57 11.36
N LYS A 29 -6.46 30.88 11.61
CA LYS A 29 -5.17 31.52 11.83
C LYS A 29 -4.75 32.20 10.54
N SER A 30 -5.07 33.49 10.42
CA SER A 30 -4.55 34.35 9.36
C SER A 30 -3.02 34.37 9.44
N GLY A 31 -2.35 33.91 8.38
CA GLY A 31 -0.92 34.15 8.18
C GLY A 31 -0.04 32.95 7.84
N ARG A 32 -0.57 31.72 7.77
CA ARG A 32 0.22 30.59 7.26
C ARG A 32 -0.62 29.76 6.28
N SER A 33 -0.27 29.81 4.99
CA SER A 33 -0.81 28.84 4.03
C SER A 33 -0.46 27.45 4.56
N LEU A 34 -1.46 26.63 4.85
CA LEU A 34 -1.22 25.22 5.17
C LEU A 34 -0.63 24.59 3.91
N GLN A 35 0.69 24.39 3.90
CA GLN A 35 1.37 23.73 2.81
C GLN A 35 1.25 22.23 3.03
N THR A 36 0.56 21.57 2.12
CA THR A 36 0.57 20.12 2.02
C THR A 36 1.75 19.70 1.17
N GLU A 37 2.63 18.88 1.73
CA GLU A 37 3.71 18.26 0.98
C GLU A 37 3.19 16.98 0.34
N LYS A 38 3.53 16.76 -0.94
CA LYS A 38 3.22 15.49 -1.59
C LYS A 38 4.23 14.46 -1.13
N VAL A 39 3.73 13.35 -0.60
CA VAL A 39 4.57 12.20 -0.28
C VAL A 39 5.21 11.68 -1.58
N PRO A 40 6.52 11.39 -1.59
CA PRO A 40 7.17 10.79 -2.75
C PRO A 40 6.53 9.43 -3.09
N ARG A 41 6.53 9.08 -4.38
CA ARG A 41 6.02 7.79 -4.85
C ARG A 41 6.90 6.66 -4.32
N SER A 42 6.31 5.53 -3.98
CA SER A 42 7.10 4.38 -3.55
C SER A 42 7.85 3.78 -4.73
N CYS A 43 9.11 3.43 -4.52
CA CYS A 43 9.97 2.79 -5.52
C CYS A 43 9.38 1.45 -6.01
N VAL A 44 8.67 0.72 -5.14
CA VAL A 44 7.98 -0.53 -5.51
C VAL A 44 6.84 -0.27 -6.48
N LEU A 45 6.00 0.74 -6.21
CA LEU A 45 4.88 1.07 -7.10
C LEU A 45 5.37 1.59 -8.46
N GLU A 46 6.50 2.30 -8.48
CA GLU A 46 7.13 2.73 -9.72
C GLU A 46 7.64 1.56 -10.56
N ARG A 47 8.28 0.55 -9.93
CA ARG A 47 8.70 -0.68 -10.63
C ARG A 47 7.50 -1.44 -11.19
N LEU A 48 6.44 -1.59 -10.41
CA LEU A 48 5.21 -2.24 -10.85
C LEU A 48 4.56 -1.51 -12.04
N GLN A 49 4.56 -0.17 -12.01
CA GLN A 49 4.05 0.64 -13.11
C GLN A 49 4.78 0.33 -14.43
N ASN A 50 6.09 0.09 -14.37
CA ASN A 50 6.90 -0.24 -15.55
C ASN A 50 6.83 -1.71 -15.95
N PHE A 51 6.65 -2.62 -14.99
CA PHE A 51 6.61 -4.06 -15.22
C PHE A 51 5.30 -4.54 -15.83
N LEU A 52 4.16 -4.01 -15.39
CA LEU A 52 2.83 -4.47 -15.82
C LEU A 52 2.61 -4.39 -17.36
N PRO A 53 3.04 -3.34 -18.06
CA PRO A 53 2.98 -3.30 -19.53
C PRO A 53 3.86 -4.37 -20.20
N GLN A 54 5.04 -4.65 -19.64
CA GLN A 54 5.99 -5.62 -20.20
C GLN A 54 5.46 -7.04 -20.06
N ILE A 55 4.94 -7.41 -18.89
CA ILE A 55 4.34 -8.72 -18.67
C ILE A 55 3.07 -8.89 -19.50
N ALA A 56 2.25 -7.84 -19.67
CA ALA A 56 1.09 -7.89 -20.55
C ALA A 56 1.50 -8.19 -22.01
N GLN A 57 2.51 -7.49 -22.52
CA GLN A 57 3.04 -7.74 -23.86
C GLN A 57 3.62 -9.15 -24.01
N ALA A 58 4.36 -9.63 -23.00
CA ALA A 58 4.92 -10.98 -22.99
C ALA A 58 3.80 -12.04 -23.01
N ASN A 59 2.73 -11.84 -22.24
CA ASN A 59 1.58 -12.74 -22.20
C ASN A 59 0.84 -12.79 -23.55
N GLU A 60 0.70 -11.66 -24.25
CA GLU A 60 0.11 -11.64 -25.59
C GLU A 60 0.96 -12.41 -26.60
N LYS A 61 2.28 -12.23 -26.56
CA LYS A 61 3.20 -12.99 -27.41
C LYS A 61 3.15 -14.49 -27.11
N LEU A 62 3.14 -14.85 -25.83
CA LEU A 62 3.06 -16.24 -25.39
C LEU A 62 1.76 -16.89 -25.90
N LYS A 63 0.62 -16.18 -25.82
CA LYS A 63 -0.65 -16.68 -26.38
C LYS A 63 -0.55 -16.96 -27.89
N GLN A 64 0.01 -16.02 -28.65
CA GLN A 64 0.20 -16.22 -30.10
C GLN A 64 1.08 -17.44 -30.38
N GLN A 65 2.15 -17.61 -29.62
CA GLN A 65 3.05 -18.76 -29.76
C GLN A 65 2.36 -20.08 -29.39
N ILE A 66 1.52 -20.11 -28.36
CA ILE A 66 0.75 -21.29 -27.97
C ILE A 66 -0.23 -21.68 -29.09
N ASP A 67 -0.87 -20.71 -29.73
CA ASP A 67 -1.80 -20.97 -30.83
C ASP A 67 -1.09 -21.49 -32.10
N GLU A 68 0.14 -21.06 -32.35
CA GLU A 68 0.95 -21.48 -33.49
C GLU A 68 1.70 -22.81 -33.25
N ALA A 69 2.06 -23.11 -32.01
CA ALA A 69 2.87 -24.26 -31.66
C ALA A 69 2.05 -25.57 -31.58
N PRO A 70 2.69 -26.73 -31.80
CA PRO A 70 2.05 -28.03 -31.57
C PRO A 70 1.61 -28.21 -30.12
N ALA A 71 0.56 -29.00 -29.93
CA ALA A 71 0.09 -29.40 -28.60
C ALA A 71 1.24 -30.06 -27.81
N GLY A 72 1.43 -29.63 -26.56
CA GLY A 72 2.49 -30.13 -25.68
C GLY A 72 3.84 -29.41 -25.80
N HIS A 73 4.02 -28.48 -26.75
CA HIS A 73 5.29 -27.72 -26.85
C HIS A 73 5.56 -26.84 -25.62
N PHE A 74 4.50 -26.32 -25.00
CA PHE A 74 4.55 -25.53 -23.76
C PHE A 74 4.03 -26.34 -22.56
N ASP A 75 4.33 -27.64 -22.51
CA ASP A 75 4.03 -28.48 -21.36
C ASP A 75 5.12 -28.32 -20.28
N ILE A 76 4.75 -27.73 -19.15
CA ILE A 76 5.65 -27.52 -18.01
C ILE A 76 5.66 -28.70 -17.03
N GLU A 77 4.80 -29.69 -17.22
CA GLU A 77 4.71 -30.88 -16.36
C GLU A 77 5.55 -32.04 -16.91
N CYS A 78 5.73 -32.11 -18.23
CA CYS A 78 6.52 -33.16 -18.88
C CYS A 78 8.03 -32.84 -18.88
N VAL A 79 8.75 -33.32 -17.86
CA VAL A 79 10.21 -33.13 -17.68
C VAL A 79 11.04 -34.36 -18.05
N GLU A 80 10.44 -35.41 -18.64
CA GLU A 80 11.11 -36.69 -18.90
C GLU A 80 12.25 -36.59 -19.92
N GLU A 81 12.10 -35.73 -20.92
CA GLU A 81 13.08 -35.50 -22.00
C GLU A 81 14.04 -34.34 -21.70
N ALA A 82 13.80 -33.60 -20.62
CA ALA A 82 14.57 -32.44 -20.23
C ALA A 82 15.71 -32.80 -19.26
N GLU A 83 16.73 -31.94 -19.22
CA GLU A 83 17.79 -32.05 -18.22
C GLU A 83 17.21 -31.85 -16.81
N ARG A 84 17.61 -32.71 -15.85
CA ARG A 84 17.15 -32.59 -14.46
C ARG A 84 17.81 -31.40 -13.77
N ILE A 85 17.19 -30.24 -13.90
CA ILE A 85 17.58 -29.00 -13.25
C ILE A 85 16.58 -28.73 -12.12
N ILE A 86 17.08 -28.47 -10.91
CA ILE A 86 16.25 -27.97 -9.80
C ILE A 86 16.31 -26.45 -9.87
N GLU A 87 15.29 -25.84 -10.47
CA GLU A 87 15.12 -24.38 -10.45
C GLU A 87 14.55 -23.98 -9.08
N MET A 88 15.26 -23.10 -8.39
CA MET A 88 14.84 -22.55 -7.11
C MET A 88 14.50 -21.09 -7.31
N ASP A 89 13.22 -20.73 -7.19
CA ASP A 89 12.75 -19.35 -7.24
C ASP A 89 13.20 -18.60 -5.98
N VAL A 90 14.41 -18.04 -6.01
CA VAL A 90 14.88 -17.12 -4.95
C VAL A 90 14.27 -15.75 -5.26
N ALA A 91 13.20 -15.38 -4.56
CA ALA A 91 12.65 -14.03 -4.63
C ALA A 91 13.61 -13.03 -3.96
N LEU A 92 14.73 -12.73 -4.60
CA LEU A 92 15.62 -11.63 -4.23
C LEU A 92 15.01 -10.34 -4.76
N VAL A 93 14.10 -9.73 -4.01
CA VAL A 93 13.86 -8.30 -4.21
C VAL A 93 15.08 -7.57 -3.67
N GLU A 94 16.11 -7.44 -4.52
CA GLU A 94 17.22 -6.55 -4.25
C GLU A 94 16.68 -5.12 -4.22
N LEU A 95 16.53 -4.61 -3.00
CA LEU A 95 16.31 -3.21 -2.70
C LEU A 95 17.61 -2.44 -2.99
N HIS A 96 18.07 -2.42 -4.24
CA HIS A 96 19.18 -1.55 -4.63
C HIS A 96 18.66 -0.11 -4.55
N GLY A 97 19.01 0.54 -3.45
CA GLY A 97 18.47 1.84 -3.05
C GLY A 97 19.11 2.38 -1.79
N SER A 98 20.41 2.19 -1.60
CA SER A 98 21.25 3.08 -0.80
C SER A 98 22.69 2.93 -1.28
N ASP A 99 23.27 4.06 -1.67
CA ASP A 99 24.62 4.14 -2.20
C ASP A 99 25.65 3.58 -1.22
N SER A 100 26.68 2.96 -1.82
CA SER A 100 27.92 2.55 -1.18
C SER A 100 28.51 3.69 -0.33
N SER A 101 28.57 3.48 0.99
CA SER A 101 29.64 4.03 1.83
C SER A 101 29.95 3.06 2.97
N SER A 102 31.02 2.30 2.78
CA SER A 102 32.12 2.13 3.74
C SER A 102 31.79 1.51 5.12
N GLU A 103 32.28 0.27 5.29
CA GLU A 103 32.63 -0.46 6.52
C GLU A 103 31.71 -0.43 7.75
N ASP A 104 31.05 -1.56 8.05
CA ASP A 104 31.11 -2.19 9.39
C ASP A 104 30.68 -3.67 9.31
N ASP A 105 31.55 -4.54 9.78
CA ASP A 105 31.32 -5.98 10.00
C ASP A 105 30.46 -6.12 11.26
N GLY A 106 29.14 -6.03 11.09
CA GLY A 106 28.17 -6.09 12.17
C GLY A 106 27.28 -7.31 12.06
N GLU A 107 27.66 -8.36 12.81
CA GLU A 107 26.90 -9.55 13.22
C GLU A 107 25.46 -9.68 12.68
N VAL A 108 25.23 -10.69 11.83
CA VAL A 108 23.91 -11.25 11.60
C VAL A 108 23.39 -11.84 12.91
N THR A 109 22.65 -11.05 13.70
CA THR A 109 21.86 -11.58 14.80
C THR A 109 20.74 -12.43 14.20
N ASP A 110 20.94 -13.74 14.28
CA ASP A 110 19.91 -14.78 14.22
C ASP A 110 18.80 -14.42 15.23
N CYS A 111 17.72 -13.79 14.76
CA CYS A 111 16.48 -13.74 15.51
C CYS A 111 15.63 -14.96 15.13
N GLY A 112 16.11 -16.12 15.58
CA GLY A 112 15.31 -17.33 15.69
C GLY A 112 14.04 -17.06 16.49
N GLU A 113 12.92 -17.42 15.86
CA GLU A 113 11.77 -18.09 16.47
C GLU A 113 11.41 -17.70 17.91
N ASP A 114 10.65 -16.62 18.08
CA ASP A 114 9.64 -16.51 19.14
C ASP A 114 8.25 -16.41 18.50
N LEU A 115 7.84 -17.52 17.88
CA LEU A 115 6.43 -17.80 17.59
C LEU A 115 5.71 -18.13 18.91
N ASP A 116 5.57 -17.15 19.80
CA ASP A 116 4.56 -17.23 20.84
C ASP A 116 3.22 -16.79 20.25
N SER A 117 2.65 -17.74 19.50
CA SER A 117 1.25 -17.80 19.17
C SER A 117 0.45 -18.07 20.45
N ASP A 118 0.27 -17.02 21.26
CA ASP A 118 -0.87 -16.93 22.15
C ASP A 118 -1.58 -15.60 21.89
N SER A 119 -2.15 -15.46 20.69
CA SER A 119 -3.27 -14.56 20.46
C SER A 119 -4.50 -15.15 21.15
N GLY A 120 -4.44 -15.28 22.47
CA GLY A 120 -5.60 -15.45 23.31
C GLY A 120 -6.55 -14.31 22.97
N ALA A 121 -7.72 -14.67 22.46
CA ALA A 121 -8.81 -13.75 22.18
C ALA A 121 -9.32 -13.15 23.50
N SER A 122 -8.53 -12.25 24.09
CA SER A 122 -8.96 -11.44 25.22
C SER A 122 -9.89 -10.37 24.70
N GLU A 123 -11.10 -10.34 25.23
CA GLU A 123 -12.12 -9.36 24.90
C GLU A 123 -11.57 -7.94 25.12
N ILE A 124 -11.59 -7.12 24.07
CA ILE A 124 -11.07 -5.76 24.11
C ILE A 124 -12.05 -4.90 24.91
N THR A 125 -11.71 -4.63 26.17
CA THR A 125 -12.44 -3.70 27.05
C THR A 125 -11.86 -2.29 26.94
N GLU A 126 -12.65 -1.28 27.34
CA GLU A 126 -12.27 0.15 27.32
C GLU A 126 -10.93 0.45 28.02
N GLN A 127 -10.50 -0.43 28.92
CA GLN A 127 -9.27 -0.29 29.71
C GLN A 127 -8.01 -0.82 29.00
N ASN A 128 -8.17 -1.61 27.93
CA ASN A 128 -7.08 -2.27 27.21
C ASN A 128 -6.82 -1.68 25.80
N LEU A 129 -7.63 -0.70 25.38
CA LEU A 129 -7.45 0.04 24.13
C LEU A 129 -6.22 0.98 24.21
N LYS A 130 -5.13 0.58 23.54
CA LYS A 130 -3.92 1.41 23.38
C LYS A 130 -4.13 2.42 22.25
N LEU A 131 -4.58 3.63 22.60
CA LEU A 131 -4.64 4.75 21.65
C LEU A 131 -3.31 5.53 21.62
N PRO A 132 -2.82 5.94 20.44
CA PRO A 132 -1.65 6.81 20.33
C PRO A 132 -1.84 8.10 21.13
N GLY A 133 -0.95 8.37 22.08
CA GLY A 133 -0.99 9.57 22.92
C GLY A 133 -1.62 9.41 24.31
N HIS A 134 -2.12 8.23 24.67
CA HIS A 134 -2.66 7.95 26.01
C HIS A 134 -1.55 7.73 27.06
N LYS A 135 -0.89 8.81 27.49
CA LYS A 135 0.04 8.79 28.63
C LYS A 135 -0.72 9.04 29.94
N GLY A 136 -1.56 8.08 30.36
CA GLY A 136 -2.08 7.93 31.73
C GLY A 136 -2.86 9.09 32.38
N LYS A 137 -3.08 10.22 31.70
CA LYS A 137 -3.79 11.39 32.25
C LYS A 137 -5.18 11.47 31.62
N LYS A 138 -6.18 10.92 32.31
CA LYS A 138 -7.59 11.12 31.99
C LYS A 138 -7.92 12.60 32.22
N LYS A 139 -7.95 13.42 31.16
CA LYS A 139 -8.54 14.76 31.23
C LYS A 139 -10.06 14.56 31.14
N MET A 140 -10.79 14.83 32.23
CA MET A 140 -12.25 14.83 32.17
C MET A 140 -12.72 16.03 31.35
N ALA A 141 -13.41 15.75 30.24
CA ALA A 141 -14.08 16.78 29.47
C ALA A 141 -15.43 17.08 30.12
N ASN A 142 -15.65 18.31 30.56
CA ASN A 142 -16.94 18.76 31.07
C ASN A 142 -17.87 19.06 29.90
N ILE A 143 -18.63 18.04 29.48
CA ILE A 143 -19.68 18.19 28.47
C ILE A 143 -20.97 18.58 29.19
N LYS A 144 -21.51 19.77 28.90
CA LYS A 144 -22.85 20.19 29.30
C LYS A 144 -23.75 20.15 28.07
N VAL A 145 -24.88 19.48 28.20
CA VAL A 145 -25.97 19.54 27.23
C VAL A 145 -26.77 20.81 27.55
N LEU A 146 -26.93 21.70 26.58
CA LEU A 146 -27.84 22.83 26.68
C LEU A 146 -29.25 22.29 26.36
N GLU A 147 -30.23 22.59 27.23
CA GLU A 147 -31.65 22.41 26.93
C GLU A 147 -32.11 23.33 25.79
#